data_AF-A0A837II00-F1
#
_entry.id   AF-A0A837II00-F1
#
_cell.length_a   1.000
_cell.length_b   1.000
_cell.length_c   1.000
_cell.angle_alpha   90.00
_cell.angle_beta   90.00
_cell.angle_gamma   90.00
#
_symmetry.space_group_name_H-M   'P 1'
#
loop_
_entity.id
_entity.type
_entity.pdbx_description
1 polymer ?
#
loop_
_entity_poly.entity_id
_entity_poly.type
_entity_poly.pdbx_seq_one_letter_code
_entity_poly.pdbx_strand_id
1 'polypeptide(L)'
;MLENINWPELSVGGLVGFFTALVVAAIYEWVRKPNLVFSIEESPNEGQRNIKGKDYKWKFINLIVENSARPWWQSWLWGNVAAENIRAWISYRDYDSSSEIVKVSARWASTKQPINDFGRPDWSSILVLSRESIPVGESASLAVVIKTDKSESVFGFNNESYLYYPEYNLPYDTLWSKPEFEIGSEKKYRVCVMVLAQGHEYRKEFILLNPRKSYTSIKLLDGEVNSCD
;
A
#
# COMPACT_ATOMS: atom_id res chain seq x y z
N MET A 1 50.58 15.68 -35.26
CA MET A 1 50.81 15.71 -33.80
C MET A 1 49.78 14.80 -33.11
N LEU A 2 49.68 13.55 -33.57
CA LEU A 2 48.79 12.48 -33.05
C LEU A 2 49.52 11.13 -33.12
N GLU A 3 50.84 11.14 -32.89
CA GLU A 3 51.64 9.93 -32.72
C GLU A 3 51.94 9.82 -31.23
N ASN A 4 51.66 8.65 -30.65
CA ASN A 4 51.70 8.31 -29.21
C ASN A 4 50.37 8.42 -28.45
N ILE A 5 49.25 7.99 -29.04
CA ILE A 5 48.11 7.50 -28.22
C ILE A 5 48.41 6.05 -27.84
N ASN A 6 48.64 5.81 -26.55
CA ASN A 6 48.82 4.47 -26.01
C ASN A 6 47.46 3.77 -25.88
N TRP A 7 47.00 3.15 -26.96
CA TRP A 7 45.71 2.48 -27.06
C TRP A 7 45.42 1.46 -25.93
N PRO A 8 46.40 0.64 -25.47
CA PRO A 8 46.25 -0.17 -24.27
C PRO A 8 45.89 0.61 -23.01
N GLU A 9 46.60 1.71 -22.72
CA GLU A 9 46.32 2.55 -21.54
C GLU A 9 44.95 3.20 -21.62
N LEU A 10 44.55 3.66 -22.81
CA LEU A 10 43.25 4.25 -23.05
C LEU A 10 42.12 3.22 -22.87
N SER A 11 42.34 1.97 -23.29
CA SER A 11 41.39 0.87 -23.12
C SER A 11 41.24 0.46 -21.66
N VAL A 12 42.36 0.34 -20.93
CA VAL A 12 42.35 0.05 -19.49
C VAL A 12 41.69 1.18 -18.71
N GLY A 13 42.04 2.43 -19.00
CA GLY A 13 41.41 3.60 -18.39
C GLY A 13 39.91 3.67 -18.65
N GLY A 14 39.48 3.37 -19.89
CA GLY A 14 38.07 3.29 -20.26
C GLY A 14 37.30 2.22 -19.47
N LEU A 15 37.85 1.01 -19.34
CA LEU A 15 37.24 -0.06 -18.55
C LEU A 15 37.16 0.29 -17.06
N VAL A 16 38.24 0.82 -16.48
CA VAL A 16 38.24 1.26 -15.07
C VAL A 16 37.20 2.35 -14.85
N GLY A 17 37.12 3.34 -15.75
CA GLY A 17 36.10 4.39 -15.69
C GLY A 17 34.68 3.84 -15.75
N PHE A 18 34.42 2.91 -16.66
CA PHE A 18 33.11 2.25 -16.80
C PHE A 18 32.70 1.50 -15.54
N PHE A 19 33.56 0.63 -15.00
CA PHE A 19 33.25 -0.11 -13.77
C PHE A 19 33.10 0.81 -12.56
N THR A 20 33.93 1.86 -12.46
CA THR A 20 33.81 2.84 -11.38
C THR A 20 32.47 3.56 -11.44
N ALA A 21 32.02 3.96 -12.64
CA ALA A 21 30.72 4.60 -12.83
C ALA A 21 29.56 3.67 -12.43
N LEU A 22 29.62 2.38 -12.78
CA LEU A 22 28.61 1.40 -12.37
C LEU A 22 28.55 1.23 -10.85
N VAL A 23 29.71 1.13 -10.20
CA VAL A 23 29.78 0.99 -8.74
C VAL A 23 29.22 2.23 -8.05
N VAL A 24 29.59 3.43 -8.50
CA VAL A 24 29.07 4.69 -7.95
C VAL A 24 27.57 4.80 -8.14
N ALA A 25 27.05 4.44 -9.32
CA ALA A 25 25.61 4.44 -9.59
C ALA A 25 24.85 3.47 -8.67
N ALA A 26 25.36 2.24 -8.50
CA ALA A 26 24.75 1.25 -7.61
C ALA A 26 24.75 1.69 -6.14
N ILE A 27 25.86 2.29 -5.67
CA ILE A 27 25.95 2.86 -4.32
C ILE A 27 24.94 4.00 -4.16
N TYR A 28 24.84 4.88 -5.16
CA TYR A 28 23.91 6.02 -5.11
C TYR A 28 22.45 5.58 -5.07
N GLU A 29 22.06 4.57 -5.86
CA GLU A 29 20.71 3.99 -5.80
C GLU A 29 20.43 3.35 -4.44
N TRP A 30 21.35 2.53 -3.94
CA TRP A 30 21.21 1.89 -2.63
C TRP A 30 21.02 2.91 -1.52
N VAL A 31 21.77 4.01 -1.59
CA VAL A 31 21.71 5.11 -0.64
C VAL A 31 20.43 5.94 -0.77
N ARG A 32 19.80 6.03 -1.94
CA ARG A 32 18.58 6.82 -2.09
C ARG A 32 17.32 6.13 -1.57
N LYS A 33 17.43 4.86 -1.19
CA LYS A 33 16.32 4.04 -0.71
C LYS A 33 15.64 4.64 0.55
N PRO A 34 14.35 5.06 0.51
CA PRO A 34 13.66 5.56 1.70
C PRO A 34 13.53 4.47 2.78
N ASN A 35 13.39 4.87 4.05
CA ASN A 35 13.34 3.91 5.16
C ASN A 35 11.90 3.74 5.64
N LEU A 36 11.14 2.92 4.91
CA LEU A 36 9.73 2.67 5.20
C LEU A 36 9.54 1.62 6.28
N VAL A 37 8.81 1.99 7.33
CA VAL A 37 8.39 1.12 8.43
C VAL A 37 6.87 0.99 8.40
N PHE A 38 6.39 -0.23 8.64
CA PHE A 38 4.97 -0.55 8.63
C PHE A 38 4.51 -0.86 10.04
N SER A 39 3.39 -0.27 10.44
CA SER A 39 2.72 -0.57 11.70
C SER A 39 1.21 -0.62 11.50
N ILE A 40 0.53 -1.31 12.41
CA ILE A 40 -0.94 -1.40 12.40
C ILE A 40 -1.49 -0.16 13.10
N GLU A 41 -2.49 0.48 12.51
CA GLU A 41 -3.17 1.59 13.17
C GLU A 41 -3.91 1.07 14.42
N GLU A 42 -3.55 1.58 15.60
CA GLU A 42 -4.09 1.11 16.88
C GLU A 42 -5.60 1.36 17.00
N SER A 43 -6.04 2.50 16.47
CA SER A 43 -7.43 2.96 16.51
C SER A 43 -8.07 2.81 15.13
N PRO A 44 -8.82 1.72 14.88
CA PRO A 44 -9.47 1.51 13.60
C PRO A 44 -10.51 2.60 13.33
N ASN A 45 -10.62 3.03 12.07
CA ASN A 45 -11.56 4.05 11.65
C ASN A 45 -12.97 3.45 11.52
N GLU A 46 -13.82 3.74 12.51
CA GLU A 46 -15.20 3.29 12.56
C GLU A 46 -16.15 4.45 12.20
N GLY A 47 -17.22 4.15 11.47
CA GLY A 47 -18.19 5.16 11.05
C GLY A 47 -19.60 4.62 10.96
N GLN A 48 -20.55 5.55 10.98
CA GLN A 48 -21.96 5.28 10.78
C GLN A 48 -22.58 6.34 9.86
N ARG A 49 -23.46 5.92 8.94
CA ARG A 49 -24.23 6.83 8.09
C ARG A 49 -25.60 6.26 7.78
N ASN A 50 -26.61 7.13 7.83
CA ASN A 50 -27.94 6.81 7.32
C ASN A 50 -27.99 7.17 5.82
N ILE A 51 -28.29 6.19 4.97
CA ILE A 51 -28.43 6.36 3.52
C ILE A 51 -29.83 5.87 3.13
N LYS A 52 -30.66 6.77 2.61
CA LYS A 52 -32.05 6.47 2.19
C LYS A 52 -32.87 5.76 3.30
N GLY A 53 -32.69 6.15 4.56
CA GLY A 53 -33.40 5.55 5.70
C GLY A 53 -32.81 4.24 6.22
N LYS A 54 -31.72 3.73 5.63
CA LYS A 54 -30.97 2.58 6.13
C LYS A 54 -29.71 3.03 6.87
N ASP A 55 -29.53 2.56 8.10
CA ASP A 55 -28.30 2.77 8.85
C ASP A 55 -27.23 1.77 8.43
N TYR A 56 -26.06 2.29 8.04
CA TYR A 56 -24.85 1.53 7.77
C TYR A 56 -23.81 1.85 8.82
N LYS A 57 -23.16 0.81 9.35
CA LYS A 57 -21.99 0.93 10.21
C LYS A 57 -20.83 0.20 9.56
N TRP A 58 -19.64 0.74 9.67
CA TRP A 58 -18.44 0.13 9.09
C TRP A 58 -17.23 0.33 9.98
N LYS A 59 -16.24 -0.53 9.73
CA LYS A 59 -14.91 -0.45 10.32
C LYS A 59 -13.88 -0.64 9.22
N PHE A 60 -12.95 0.30 9.13
CA PHE A 60 -11.74 0.17 8.36
C PHE A 60 -10.61 -0.31 9.26
N ILE A 61 -9.78 -1.19 8.70
CA ILE A 61 -8.45 -1.44 9.25
C ILE A 61 -7.46 -0.80 8.30
N ASN A 62 -6.62 0.07 8.84
CA ASN A 62 -5.56 0.72 8.10
C ASN A 62 -4.19 0.29 8.63
N LEU A 63 -3.20 0.44 7.77
CA LEU A 63 -1.79 0.35 8.12
C LEU A 63 -1.18 1.73 8.07
N ILE A 64 -0.30 2.02 9.01
CA ILE A 64 0.53 3.21 8.99
C ILE A 64 1.85 2.85 8.29
N VAL A 65 2.20 3.63 7.28
CA VAL A 65 3.48 3.56 6.61
C VAL A 65 4.24 4.83 6.98
N GLU A 66 5.35 4.66 7.70
CA GLU A 66 6.19 5.77 8.17
C GLU A 66 7.49 5.80 7.37
N ASN A 67 7.92 7.00 6.95
CA ASN A 67 9.25 7.19 6.41
C ASN A 67 10.20 7.62 7.53
N SER A 68 10.68 6.63 8.29
CA SER A 68 11.53 6.87 9.46
C SER A 68 12.86 7.55 9.09
N ALA A 69 13.30 8.49 9.91
CA ALA A 69 14.60 9.14 9.71
C ALA A 69 15.75 8.14 9.90
N ARG A 70 16.83 8.32 9.13
CA ARG A 70 18.02 7.50 9.29
C ARG A 70 18.79 7.89 10.55
N PRO A 71 19.63 6.98 11.09
CA PRO A 71 20.60 7.34 12.11
C PRO A 71 21.45 8.54 11.68
N TRP A 72 21.81 9.40 12.63
CA TRP A 72 22.47 10.69 12.38
C TRP A 72 23.72 10.58 11.47
N TRP A 73 24.52 9.54 11.62
CA TRP A 73 25.74 9.33 10.83
C TRP A 73 25.45 8.99 9.37
N GLN A 74 24.37 8.23 9.10
CA GLN A 74 23.93 7.94 7.73
C GLN A 74 23.29 9.17 7.09
N SER A 75 22.44 9.87 7.85
CA SER A 75 21.81 11.11 7.40
C SER A 75 22.85 12.19 7.07
N TRP A 76 23.93 12.29 7.86
CA TRP A 76 25.00 13.25 7.59
C TRP A 76 25.77 12.95 6.29
N LEU A 77 26.08 11.68 6.02
CA LEU A 77 26.83 11.29 4.82
C LEU A 77 25.99 11.33 3.54
N TRP A 78 24.70 11.01 3.65
CA TRP A 78 23.88 10.67 2.49
C TRP A 78 22.54 11.41 2.41
N GLY A 79 22.20 12.18 3.44
CA GLY A 79 20.90 12.81 3.59
C GLY A 79 19.79 11.85 4.02
N ASN A 80 18.65 12.43 4.37
CA ASN A 80 17.37 11.72 4.44
C ASN A 80 16.62 11.93 3.13
N VAL A 81 15.89 10.91 2.69
CA VAL A 81 15.19 10.92 1.40
C VAL A 81 13.69 10.78 1.66
N ALA A 82 12.91 11.71 1.09
CA ALA A 82 11.45 11.60 1.08
C ALA A 82 11.02 10.44 0.17
N ALA A 83 9.99 9.70 0.59
CA ALA A 83 9.42 8.64 -0.22
C ALA A 83 8.37 9.26 -1.15
N GLU A 84 8.71 9.40 -2.43
CA GLU A 84 7.82 10.03 -3.42
C GLU A 84 7.17 9.02 -4.36
N ASN A 85 6.00 9.40 -4.91
CA ASN A 85 5.25 8.62 -5.89
C ASN A 85 4.95 7.18 -5.42
N ILE A 86 4.68 7.03 -4.13
CA ILE A 86 4.51 5.74 -3.49
C ILE A 86 3.20 5.11 -3.97
N ARG A 87 3.28 3.84 -4.39
CA ARG A 87 2.12 3.02 -4.76
C ARG A 87 2.09 1.78 -3.89
N ALA A 88 0.90 1.28 -3.63
CA ALA A 88 0.73 0.11 -2.78
C ALA A 88 -0.25 -0.89 -3.39
N TRP A 89 -0.01 -2.16 -3.13
CA TRP A 89 -0.87 -3.29 -3.49
C TRP A 89 -1.01 -4.20 -2.30
N ILE A 90 -2.18 -4.81 -2.17
CA ILE A 90 -2.48 -5.76 -1.10
C ILE A 90 -2.97 -7.05 -1.74
N SER A 91 -2.30 -8.15 -1.40
CA SER A 91 -2.72 -9.50 -1.74
C SER A 91 -3.26 -10.17 -0.47
N TYR A 92 -4.45 -10.74 -0.57
CA TYR A 92 -5.06 -11.51 0.51
C TYR A 92 -4.99 -12.97 0.13
N ARG A 93 -4.41 -13.78 1.01
CA ARG A 93 -4.23 -15.21 0.82
C ARG A 93 -4.95 -15.97 1.93
N ASP A 94 -5.46 -17.14 1.60
CA ASP A 94 -5.97 -18.07 2.59
C ASP A 94 -4.84 -18.49 3.55
N TYR A 95 -5.13 -18.59 4.85
CA TYR A 95 -4.08 -18.80 5.85
C TYR A 95 -3.43 -20.19 5.77
N ASP A 96 -4.24 -21.22 5.48
CA ASP A 96 -3.81 -22.61 5.50
C ASP A 96 -3.21 -23.02 4.15
N SER A 97 -3.93 -22.73 3.06
CA SER A 97 -3.51 -23.12 1.70
C SER A 97 -2.51 -22.16 1.06
N SER A 98 -2.37 -20.94 1.61
CA SER A 98 -1.56 -19.85 1.03
C SER A 98 -1.96 -19.45 -0.39
N SER A 99 -3.13 -19.89 -0.89
CA SER A 99 -3.62 -19.49 -2.21
C SER A 99 -4.08 -18.03 -2.20
N GLU A 100 -3.73 -17.27 -3.23
CA GLU A 100 -4.24 -15.91 -3.42
C GLU A 100 -5.75 -15.94 -3.66
N ILE A 101 -6.49 -15.23 -2.79
CA ILE A 101 -7.94 -15.05 -2.89
C ILE A 101 -8.22 -13.85 -3.79
N VAL A 102 -7.60 -12.71 -3.45
CA VAL A 102 -7.75 -11.47 -4.20
C VAL A 102 -6.52 -10.59 -4.05
N LYS A 103 -6.24 -9.81 -5.09
CA LYS A 103 -5.20 -8.79 -5.10
C LYS A 103 -5.80 -7.46 -5.56
N VAL A 104 -5.58 -6.41 -4.77
CA VAL A 104 -6.12 -5.08 -5.04
C VAL A 104 -5.02 -4.03 -5.00
N SER A 105 -5.14 -2.97 -5.80
CA SER A 105 -4.38 -1.75 -5.57
C SER A 105 -4.85 -1.11 -4.28
N ALA A 106 -3.95 -0.74 -3.39
CA ALA A 106 -4.32 -0.11 -2.14
C ALA A 106 -4.61 1.39 -2.33
N ARG A 107 -5.34 1.97 -1.38
CA ARG A 107 -5.68 3.40 -1.36
C ARG A 107 -5.12 4.06 -0.11
N TRP A 108 -4.40 5.15 -0.31
CA TRP A 108 -3.95 6.02 0.79
C TRP A 108 -5.12 6.84 1.32
N ALA A 109 -5.32 6.82 2.63
CA ALA A 109 -6.43 7.50 3.31
C ALA A 109 -6.35 9.03 3.18
N SER A 110 -5.14 9.58 3.05
CA SER A 110 -4.82 10.99 2.80
C SER A 110 -5.20 11.50 1.41
N THR A 111 -5.32 10.60 0.43
CA THR A 111 -5.69 11.02 -0.94
C THR A 111 -7.15 11.43 -1.02
N LYS A 112 -7.48 12.37 -1.92
CA LYS A 112 -8.88 12.77 -2.17
C LYS A 112 -9.73 11.55 -2.49
N GLN A 113 -10.93 11.46 -1.90
CA GLN A 113 -11.89 10.43 -2.25
C GLN A 113 -12.29 10.58 -3.72
N PRO A 114 -12.48 9.48 -4.48
CA PRO A 114 -12.76 9.54 -5.91
C PRO A 114 -14.26 9.83 -6.15
N ILE A 115 -14.72 10.93 -5.55
CA ILE A 115 -16.06 11.47 -5.64
C ILE A 115 -15.98 12.88 -6.21
N ASN A 116 -16.94 13.23 -7.06
CA ASN A 116 -17.09 14.58 -7.60
C ASN A 116 -17.77 15.50 -6.59
N ASP A 117 -17.88 16.78 -6.94
CA ASP A 117 -18.46 17.81 -6.06
C ASP A 117 -19.95 17.58 -5.76
N PHE A 118 -20.62 16.72 -6.53
CA PHE A 118 -22.01 16.29 -6.32
C PHE A 118 -22.10 15.01 -5.48
N GLY A 119 -20.98 14.54 -4.90
CA GLY A 119 -20.90 13.33 -4.10
C GLY A 119 -20.93 12.02 -4.88
N ARG A 120 -20.97 12.06 -6.22
CA ARG A 120 -21.03 10.89 -7.11
C ARG A 120 -19.65 10.33 -7.42
N PRO A 121 -19.49 9.04 -7.78
CA PRO A 121 -18.18 8.48 -8.10
C PRO A 121 -17.65 9.17 -9.35
N ASP A 122 -16.42 9.65 -9.27
CA ASP A 122 -15.71 10.23 -10.40
C ASP A 122 -14.87 9.15 -11.07
N TRP A 123 -15.39 8.62 -12.18
CA TRP A 123 -14.74 7.55 -12.95
C TRP A 123 -13.29 7.84 -13.31
N SER A 124 -12.95 9.11 -13.57
CA SER A 124 -11.58 9.48 -13.93
C SER A 124 -10.60 9.28 -12.77
N SER A 125 -11.01 9.63 -11.54
CA SER A 125 -10.17 9.42 -10.35
C SER A 125 -10.23 7.99 -9.82
N ILE A 126 -11.31 7.24 -10.07
CA ILE A 126 -11.43 5.84 -9.65
C ILE A 126 -10.37 4.95 -10.30
N LEU A 127 -10.15 5.13 -11.61
CA LEU A 127 -9.22 4.30 -12.39
C LEU A 127 -7.75 4.67 -12.17
N VAL A 128 -7.47 5.79 -11.51
CA VAL A 128 -6.11 6.24 -11.22
C VAL A 128 -5.64 5.57 -9.92
N LEU A 129 -4.52 4.85 -10.01
CA LEU A 129 -3.85 4.30 -8.84
C LEU A 129 -3.51 5.42 -7.85
N SER A 130 -3.92 5.22 -6.59
CA SER A 130 -3.61 6.13 -5.50
C SER A 130 -2.08 6.25 -5.34
N ARG A 131 -1.58 7.50 -5.29
CA ARG A 131 -0.17 7.82 -5.09
C ARG A 131 -0.03 8.72 -3.88
N GLU A 132 1.06 8.54 -3.14
CA GLU A 132 1.35 9.36 -1.97
C GLU A 132 2.81 9.81 -1.95
N SER A 133 3.08 10.89 -1.22
CA SER A 133 4.43 11.30 -0.83
C SER A 133 4.52 11.32 0.69
N ILE A 134 5.50 10.62 1.27
CA ILE A 134 5.74 10.60 2.71
C ILE A 134 7.08 11.29 3.00
N PRO A 135 7.04 12.54 3.48
CA PRO A 135 8.23 13.22 3.98
C PRO A 135 8.91 12.44 5.11
N VAL A 136 10.17 12.76 5.37
CA VAL A 136 10.96 12.08 6.40
C VAL A 136 10.40 12.43 7.78
N GLY A 137 10.18 11.41 8.61
CA GLY A 137 9.58 11.54 9.94
C GLY A 137 8.05 11.66 9.92
N GLU A 138 7.43 11.64 8.74
CA GLU A 138 5.98 11.61 8.59
C GLU A 138 5.48 10.20 8.28
N SER A 139 4.17 10.02 8.40
CA SER A 139 3.50 8.78 8.10
C SER A 139 2.21 9.02 7.32
N ALA A 140 1.81 8.01 6.54
CA ALA A 140 0.53 7.99 5.85
C ALA A 140 -0.22 6.70 6.16
N SER A 141 -1.55 6.82 6.21
CA SER A 141 -2.44 5.70 6.47
C SER A 141 -2.89 5.06 5.16
N LEU A 142 -2.82 3.74 5.09
CA LEU A 142 -3.18 2.92 3.95
C LEU A 142 -4.39 2.06 4.33
N ALA A 143 -5.50 2.22 3.62
CA ALA A 143 -6.69 1.42 3.88
C ALA A 143 -6.50 -0.01 3.39
N VAL A 144 -6.66 -0.98 4.31
CA VAL A 144 -6.40 -2.39 4.02
C VAL A 144 -7.70 -3.16 3.81
N VAL A 145 -8.62 -3.10 4.76
CA VAL A 145 -9.91 -3.79 4.64
C VAL A 145 -11.04 -2.94 5.17
N ILE A 146 -12.23 -3.24 4.67
CA ILE A 146 -13.49 -2.74 5.21
C ILE A 146 -14.38 -3.91 5.61
N LYS A 147 -15.07 -3.77 6.74
CA LYS A 147 -16.23 -4.59 7.08
C LYS A 147 -17.41 -3.72 7.46
N THR A 148 -18.58 -4.08 6.98
CA THR A 148 -19.84 -3.39 7.25
C THR A 148 -20.73 -4.23 8.16
N ASP A 149 -21.71 -3.62 8.82
CA ASP A 149 -22.71 -4.33 9.63
C ASP A 149 -23.71 -5.13 8.78
N LYS A 150 -23.78 -4.86 7.48
CA LYS A 150 -24.65 -5.56 6.52
C LYS A 150 -23.99 -6.76 5.87
N SER A 151 -22.68 -6.96 6.05
CA SER A 151 -21.94 -8.07 5.46
C SER A 151 -21.29 -8.97 6.51
N GLU A 152 -21.40 -10.28 6.30
CA GLU A 152 -20.66 -11.28 7.07
C GLU A 152 -19.17 -11.31 6.68
N SER A 153 -18.90 -11.10 5.39
CA SER A 153 -17.56 -11.10 4.81
C SER A 153 -16.82 -9.78 5.00
N VAL A 154 -15.50 -9.86 5.04
CA VAL A 154 -14.59 -8.72 4.96
C VAL A 154 -14.15 -8.51 3.51
N PHE A 155 -13.97 -7.26 3.11
CA PHE A 155 -13.58 -6.89 1.75
C PHE A 155 -12.28 -6.12 1.74
N GLY A 156 -11.47 -6.31 0.70
CA GLY A 156 -10.43 -5.37 0.34
C GLY A 156 -11.02 -4.01 -0.02
N PHE A 157 -10.24 -2.94 0.12
CA PHE A 157 -10.72 -1.58 -0.12
C PHE A 157 -9.78 -0.77 -0.99
N ASN A 158 -10.34 -0.11 -2.01
CA ASN A 158 -9.60 0.80 -2.87
C ASN A 158 -10.50 1.88 -3.48
N ASN A 159 -10.03 2.57 -4.53
CA ASN A 159 -10.83 3.57 -5.25
C ASN A 159 -12.07 2.99 -5.93
N GLU A 160 -12.00 1.79 -6.51
CA GLU A 160 -13.14 1.12 -7.17
C GLU A 160 -14.25 0.73 -6.20
N SER A 161 -13.93 0.55 -4.92
CA SER A 161 -14.93 0.35 -3.86
C SER A 161 -15.98 1.47 -3.85
N TYR A 162 -15.66 2.70 -4.27
CA TYR A 162 -16.59 3.82 -4.33
C TYR A 162 -17.69 3.68 -5.39
N LEU A 163 -17.51 2.78 -6.37
CA LEU A 163 -18.57 2.44 -7.32
C LEU A 163 -19.74 1.73 -6.64
N TYR A 164 -19.47 1.00 -5.57
CA TYR A 164 -20.44 0.22 -4.81
C TYR A 164 -20.95 1.05 -3.65
N TYR A 165 -21.71 2.10 -3.95
CA TYR A 165 -22.30 2.96 -2.94
C TYR A 165 -23.83 2.94 -3.06
N PRO A 166 -24.60 2.73 -1.97
CA PRO A 166 -26.04 2.45 -2.02
C PRO A 166 -26.91 3.54 -2.67
N GLU A 167 -26.40 4.76 -2.78
CA GLU A 167 -27.13 5.86 -3.39
C GLU A 167 -27.33 5.68 -4.90
N TYR A 168 -26.49 4.88 -5.57
CA TYR A 168 -26.50 4.69 -7.03
C TYR A 168 -27.38 3.55 -7.54
N ASN A 169 -28.38 3.14 -6.76
CA ASN A 169 -29.37 2.11 -7.12
C ASN A 169 -28.76 0.77 -7.56
N LEU A 170 -27.59 0.44 -7.01
CA LEU A 170 -27.07 -0.92 -7.13
C LEU A 170 -27.94 -1.86 -6.27
N PRO A 171 -28.21 -3.09 -6.74
CA PRO A 171 -29.12 -4.03 -6.09
C PRO A 171 -28.59 -4.61 -4.77
N TYR A 172 -27.50 -4.06 -4.24
CA TYR A 172 -26.75 -4.61 -3.14
C TYR A 172 -26.66 -3.59 -1.99
N ASP A 173 -26.97 -4.03 -0.77
CA ASP A 173 -26.69 -3.29 0.49
C ASP A 173 -25.16 -3.33 0.81
N THR A 174 -24.34 -3.07 -0.20
CA THR A 174 -22.88 -3.16 -0.16
C THR A 174 -22.31 -1.75 -0.09
N LEU A 175 -22.18 -1.20 1.11
CA LEU A 175 -21.48 0.07 1.30
C LEU A 175 -19.98 -0.14 1.10
N TRP A 176 -19.47 0.27 -0.07
CA TRP A 176 -18.09 0.11 -0.52
C TRP A 176 -17.58 -1.34 -0.63
N SER A 177 -18.48 -2.31 -0.53
CA SER A 177 -18.18 -3.73 -0.56
C SER A 177 -18.29 -4.28 -1.97
N LYS A 178 -17.25 -4.05 -2.78
CA LYS A 178 -17.16 -4.59 -4.14
C LYS A 178 -17.05 -6.13 -4.08
N PRO A 179 -17.95 -6.91 -4.72
CA PRO A 179 -17.96 -8.38 -4.63
C PRO A 179 -16.65 -9.04 -5.04
N GLU A 180 -15.98 -8.51 -6.06
CA GLU A 180 -14.70 -9.03 -6.53
C GLU A 180 -13.56 -8.84 -5.51
N PHE A 181 -13.76 -8.02 -4.48
CA PHE A 181 -12.82 -7.81 -3.38
C PHE A 181 -13.20 -8.60 -2.12
N GLU A 182 -14.16 -9.50 -2.21
CA GLU A 182 -14.54 -10.35 -1.09
C GLU A 182 -13.39 -11.27 -0.69
N ILE A 183 -13.03 -11.24 0.59
CA ILE A 183 -11.99 -12.10 1.17
C ILE A 183 -12.66 -13.32 1.82
N GLY A 184 -13.79 -13.08 2.50
CA GLY A 184 -14.63 -14.11 3.14
C GLY A 184 -14.94 -13.84 4.61
N SER A 185 -15.55 -14.82 5.28
CA SER A 185 -16.03 -14.72 6.67
C SER A 185 -15.44 -15.82 7.56
N GLU A 186 -15.44 -15.57 8.88
CA GLU A 186 -15.19 -16.59 9.92
C GLU A 186 -13.86 -17.37 9.82
N LYS A 187 -12.83 -16.74 9.24
CA LYS A 187 -11.50 -17.36 9.03
C LYS A 187 -10.35 -16.38 9.33
N LYS A 188 -9.13 -16.90 9.24
CA LYS A 188 -7.88 -16.14 9.25
C LYS A 188 -7.35 -16.04 7.82
N TYR A 189 -6.70 -14.92 7.52
CA TYR A 189 -6.11 -14.66 6.20
C TYR A 189 -4.73 -14.05 6.36
N ARG A 190 -3.84 -14.33 5.41
CA ARG A 190 -2.56 -13.60 5.29
C ARG A 190 -2.77 -12.39 4.39
N VAL A 191 -2.26 -11.25 4.82
CA VAL A 191 -2.35 -9.98 4.12
C VAL A 191 -0.95 -9.52 3.78
N CYS A 192 -0.60 -9.64 2.51
CA CYS A 192 0.69 -9.23 1.98
C CYS A 192 0.57 -7.82 1.42
N VAL A 193 1.21 -6.86 2.06
CA VAL A 193 1.26 -5.47 1.60
C VAL A 193 2.59 -5.24 0.90
N MET A 194 2.50 -4.79 -0.34
CA MET A 194 3.62 -4.39 -1.17
C MET A 194 3.55 -2.89 -1.43
N VAL A 195 4.62 -2.19 -1.11
CA VAL A 195 4.78 -0.76 -1.40
C VAL A 195 5.95 -0.57 -2.35
N LEU A 196 5.72 0.18 -3.43
CA LEU A 196 6.76 0.59 -4.37
C LEU A 196 7.03 2.08 -4.18
N ALA A 197 8.26 2.42 -3.80
CA ALA A 197 8.73 3.80 -3.66
C ALA A 197 10.05 3.96 -4.42
N GLN A 198 10.09 4.90 -5.37
CA GLN A 198 11.31 5.24 -6.14
C GLN A 198 12.03 4.01 -6.76
N GLY A 199 11.27 3.01 -7.22
CA GLY A 199 11.82 1.79 -7.82
C GLY A 199 12.20 0.68 -6.83
N HIS A 200 12.06 0.93 -5.52
CA HIS A 200 12.28 -0.08 -4.49
C HIS A 200 10.98 -0.69 -3.99
N GLU A 201 10.93 -2.01 -3.92
CA GLU A 201 9.83 -2.75 -3.31
C GLU A 201 10.06 -2.97 -1.80
N TYR A 202 8.99 -2.79 -1.04
CA TYR A 202 8.90 -3.06 0.38
C TYR A 202 7.71 -3.99 0.59
N ARG A 203 7.94 -5.12 1.26
CA ARG A 203 6.90 -6.12 1.51
C ARG A 203 6.77 -6.36 3.00
N LYS A 204 5.53 -6.47 3.47
CA LYS A 204 5.21 -6.81 4.85
C LYS A 204 3.98 -7.70 4.88
N GLU A 205 4.05 -8.77 5.67
CA GLU A 205 2.93 -9.67 5.91
C GLU A 205 2.26 -9.36 7.25
N PHE A 206 0.94 -9.48 7.26
CA PHE A 206 0.08 -9.39 8.42
C PHE A 206 -0.93 -10.53 8.45
N ILE A 207 -1.51 -10.80 9.61
CA ILE A 207 -2.57 -11.78 9.80
C ILE A 207 -3.88 -11.04 10.05
N LEU A 208 -4.84 -11.20 9.13
CA LEU A 208 -6.20 -10.69 9.29
C LEU A 208 -7.06 -11.75 9.98
N LEU A 209 -7.61 -11.39 11.13
CA LEU A 209 -8.59 -12.18 11.86
C LEU A 209 -9.99 -11.65 11.59
N ASN A 210 -10.88 -12.52 11.10
CA ASN A 210 -12.30 -12.22 10.94
C ASN A 210 -13.16 -13.28 11.65
N PRO A 211 -13.15 -13.34 13.00
CA PRO A 211 -13.68 -14.48 13.74
C PRO A 211 -15.20 -14.53 13.84
N ARG A 212 -15.91 -13.43 13.54
CA ARG A 212 -17.37 -13.32 13.70
C ARG A 212 -17.98 -12.46 12.59
N LYS A 213 -19.29 -12.59 12.40
CA LYS A 213 -20.07 -11.76 11.46
C LYS A 213 -20.13 -10.27 11.83
N SER A 214 -19.81 -9.89 13.07
CA SER A 214 -19.78 -8.48 13.50
C SER A 214 -18.68 -7.68 12.82
N TYR A 215 -19.01 -6.46 12.38
CA TYR A 215 -18.05 -5.51 11.80
C TYR A 215 -16.93 -5.10 12.78
N THR A 216 -17.20 -5.12 14.10
CA THR A 216 -16.20 -4.78 15.13
C THR A 216 -15.15 -5.87 15.34
N SER A 217 -15.41 -7.09 14.88
CA SER A 217 -14.59 -8.26 15.20
C SER A 217 -13.31 -8.38 14.39
N ILE A 218 -13.17 -7.61 13.30
CA ILE A 218 -11.97 -7.65 12.47
C ILE A 218 -10.78 -7.03 13.20
N LYS A 219 -9.63 -7.70 13.08
CA LYS A 219 -8.34 -7.28 13.63
C LYS A 219 -7.22 -7.69 12.69
N LEU A 220 -6.18 -6.88 12.64
CA LEU A 220 -4.93 -7.20 11.95
C LEU A 220 -3.85 -7.41 13.02
N LEU A 221 -2.98 -8.39 12.82
CA LEU A 221 -1.85 -8.72 13.68
C LEU A 221 -0.58 -8.76 12.83
N ASP A 222 0.57 -8.52 13.44
CA ASP A 222 1.85 -8.71 12.76
C ASP A 222 2.02 -10.18 12.35
N GLY A 223 2.41 -10.39 11.09
CA GLY A 223 2.79 -11.71 10.58
C GLY A 223 4.26 -12.02 10.82
N GLU A 224 4.61 -13.30 10.89
CA GLU A 224 6.00 -13.73 10.80
C GLU A 224 6.54 -13.45 9.39
N VAL A 225 7.81 -13.05 9.29
CA VAL A 225 8.46 -12.72 8.01
C VAL A 225 8.75 -14.00 7.22
N ASN A 226 7.72 -14.67 6.71
CA ASN A 226 7.88 -15.82 5.82
C ASN A 226 7.20 -15.49 4.49
N SER A 227 8.03 -14.90 3.61
CA SER A 227 7.86 -14.62 2.18
C SER A 227 6.44 -14.39 1.65
N CYS A 228 6.14 -13.14 1.28
CA CYS A 228 4.99 -12.76 0.44
C CYS A 228 5.12 -13.25 -1.03
N ASP A 229 5.78 -14.37 -1.25
CA ASP A 229 6.04 -14.96 -2.57
C ASP A 229 5.05 -16.09 -2.83
#